data_AF-A0A024QEI4-F1
#
_entry.id   AF-A0A024QEI4-F1
#
_cell.length_a   1.000
_cell.length_b   1.000
_cell.length_c   1.000
_cell.angle_alpha   90.00
_cell.angle_beta   90.00
_cell.angle_gamma   90.00
#
_symmetry.space_group_name_H-M   'P 1'
#
loop_
_entity.id
_entity.type
_entity.pdbx_description
1 polymer ?
#
loop_
_entity_poly.entity_id
_entity_poly.type
_entity_poly.pdbx_seq_one_letter_code
_entity_poly.pdbx_strand_id
1 'polypeptide(L)'
;MIPLKKRQEAVLDIGLENLEKIHEKCKEYGREMPTEIKLHYNVKQNSLIANYRYDFIYTNDDELLPDDIFNVWFEEVNRVISNFETP
;
A
#
# COMPACT_ATOMS: atom_id res chain seq x y z
N MET A 1 24.86 -8.84 -14.63
CA MET A 1 24.25 -7.98 -13.60
C MET A 1 23.20 -7.12 -14.27
N ILE A 2 21.93 -7.20 -13.87
CA ILE A 2 20.87 -6.32 -14.42
C ILE A 2 21.03 -4.93 -13.77
N PRO A 3 21.09 -3.83 -14.55
CA PRO A 3 21.21 -2.48 -14.02
C PRO A 3 20.09 -2.13 -13.03
N LEU A 4 20.41 -1.35 -11.99
CA LEU A 4 19.47 -0.94 -10.94
C LEU A 4 18.20 -0.30 -11.51
N LYS A 5 18.34 0.56 -12.52
CA LYS A 5 17.22 1.22 -13.20
C LYS A 5 16.18 0.22 -13.74
N LYS A 6 16.64 -0.87 -14.37
CA LYS A 6 15.75 -1.93 -14.89
C LYS A 6 15.04 -2.71 -13.78
N ARG A 7 15.63 -2.79 -12.59
CA ARG A 7 14.99 -3.44 -11.43
C ARG A 7 13.88 -2.57 -10.85
N GLN A 8 14.10 -1.27 -10.76
CA GLN A 8 13.09 -0.32 -10.27
C GLN A 8 11.88 -0.31 -11.21
N GLU A 9 12.11 -0.26 -12.52
CA GLU A 9 11.06 -0.35 -13.54
C GLU A 9 10.27 -1.67 -13.40
N ALA A 10 10.94 -2.81 -13.30
CA ALA A 10 10.26 -4.10 -13.14
C ALA A 10 9.41 -4.20 -11.87
N VAL A 11 9.81 -3.56 -10.76
CA VAL A 11 9.00 -3.52 -9.53
C VAL A 11 7.72 -2.72 -9.74
N LEU A 12 7.79 -1.60 -10.47
CA LEU A 12 6.62 -0.81 -10.81
C LEU A 12 5.68 -1.58 -11.73
N ASP A 13 6.21 -2.28 -12.74
CA ASP A 13 5.40 -3.10 -13.66
C ASP A 13 4.64 -4.19 -12.90
N ILE A 14 5.31 -4.92 -12.01
CA ILE A 14 4.66 -5.94 -11.15
C ILE A 14 3.60 -5.29 -10.26
N GLY A 15 3.87 -4.10 -9.73
CA GLY A 15 2.91 -3.34 -8.92
C GLY A 15 1.64 -3.01 -9.71
N LEU A 16 1.79 -2.53 -10.95
CA LEU A 16 0.69 -2.21 -11.86
C LEU A 16 -0.14 -3.44 -12.20
N GLU A 17 0.51 -4.55 -12.58
CA GLU A 17 -0.18 -5.82 -12.86
C GLU A 17 -0.98 -6.32 -11.64
N ASN A 18 -0.45 -6.13 -10.43
CA ASN A 18 -1.17 -6.51 -9.22
C ASN A 18 -2.39 -5.63 -8.97
N LEU A 19 -2.29 -4.32 -9.21
CA LEU A 19 -3.42 -3.39 -9.11
C LEU A 19 -4.52 -3.72 -10.11
N GLU A 20 -4.17 -4.06 -11.35
CA GLU A 20 -5.12 -4.51 -12.37
C GLU A 20 -5.88 -5.77 -11.92
N LYS A 21 -5.15 -6.79 -11.42
CA LYS A 21 -5.76 -8.02 -10.90
C LYS A 21 -6.69 -7.76 -9.70
N ILE A 22 -6.31 -6.86 -8.79
CA ILE A 22 -7.16 -6.45 -7.67
C ILE A 22 -8.44 -5.79 -8.20
N HIS A 23 -8.31 -4.89 -9.17
CA HIS A 23 -9.43 -4.18 -9.77
C HIS A 23 -10.41 -5.14 -10.47
N GLU A 24 -9.90 -6.12 -11.23
CA GLU A 24 -10.71 -7.18 -11.82
C GLU A 24 -11.45 -8.00 -10.76
N LYS A 25 -10.79 -8.34 -9.66
CA LYS A 25 -11.43 -9.04 -8.54
C LYS A 25 -12.53 -8.21 -7.89
N CYS A 26 -12.31 -6.92 -7.66
CA CYS A 26 -13.37 -6.03 -7.15
C CYS A 26 -14.60 -6.05 -8.08
N LYS A 27 -14.39 -5.93 -9.39
CA LYS A 27 -15.46 -6.01 -10.39
C LYS A 27 -16.21 -7.34 -10.37
N GLU A 28 -15.50 -8.46 -10.28
CA GLU A 28 -16.08 -9.82 -10.22
C GLU A 28 -17.07 -9.96 -9.06
N TYR A 29 -16.76 -9.37 -7.90
CA TYR A 29 -17.62 -9.39 -6.72
C TYR A 29 -18.58 -8.20 -6.62
N GLY A 30 -18.71 -7.38 -7.66
CA GLY A 30 -19.60 -6.22 -7.68
C GLY A 30 -19.22 -5.15 -6.63
N ARG A 31 -17.93 -5.04 -6.31
CA ARG A 31 -17.39 -4.07 -5.35
C ARG A 31 -16.64 -2.97 -6.08
N GLU A 32 -16.68 -1.77 -5.52
CA GLU A 32 -15.79 -0.69 -5.94
C GLU A 32 -14.34 -1.00 -5.53
N MET A 33 -13.39 -0.41 -6.26
CA MET A 33 -11.99 -0.50 -5.89
C MET A 33 -11.73 0.47 -4.73
N PRO A 34 -11.10 0.02 -3.64
CA PRO A 34 -10.69 0.91 -2.57
C PRO A 34 -9.69 1.96 -3.07
N THR A 35 -9.75 3.16 -2.49
CA THR A 35 -8.82 4.26 -2.77
C THR A 35 -7.46 4.04 -2.12
N GLU A 36 -7.40 3.25 -1.05
CA GLU A 36 -6.16 2.80 -0.41
C GLU A 36 -6.33 1.40 0.20
N ILE A 37 -5.26 0.61 0.08
CA ILE A 37 -5.14 -0.71 0.69
C ILE A 37 -3.86 -0.71 1.52
N LYS A 38 -3.98 -0.98 2.82
CA LYS A 38 -2.84 -1.17 3.73
C LYS A 38 -2.83 -2.59 4.25
N LEU A 39 -1.77 -3.33 3.96
CA LEU A 39 -1.59 -4.72 4.36
C LEU A 39 -0.43 -4.83 5.35
N HIS A 40 -0.68 -5.41 6.52
CA HIS A 40 0.36 -5.74 7.50
C HIS A 40 0.39 -7.23 7.75
N TYR A 41 1.48 -7.88 7.33
CA TYR A 41 1.70 -9.31 7.53
C TYR A 41 2.71 -9.57 8.65
N ASN A 42 2.29 -10.30 9.68
CA ASN A 42 3.15 -10.73 10.77
C ASN A 42 3.57 -12.19 10.54
N VAL A 43 4.85 -12.39 10.18
CA VAL A 43 5.41 -13.72 9.89
C VAL A 43 5.41 -14.63 11.12
N LYS A 44 5.67 -14.09 12.32
CA LYS A 44 5.75 -14.89 13.56
C LYS A 44 4.38 -15.46 13.96
N GLN A 45 3.33 -14.67 13.76
CA GLN A 45 1.95 -15.06 14.07
C GLN A 45 1.22 -15.68 12.87
N ASN A 46 1.84 -15.68 11.68
CA ASN A 46 1.22 -16.08 10.42
C ASN A 46 -0.14 -15.38 10.20
N SER A 47 -0.19 -14.08 10.48
CA SER A 47 -1.42 -13.29 10.45
C SER A 47 -1.30 -12.12 9.47
N LEU A 48 -2.41 -11.79 8.79
CA LEU A 48 -2.52 -10.65 7.89
C LEU A 48 -3.65 -9.74 8.37
N ILE A 49 -3.31 -8.47 8.58
CA ILE A 49 -4.28 -7.40 8.81
C ILE A 49 -4.38 -6.60 7.52
N ALA A 50 -5.59 -6.46 7.00
CA ALA A 50 -5.88 -5.69 5.80
C ALA A 50 -6.86 -4.58 6.12
N ASN A 51 -6.44 -3.33 5.91
CA ASN A 51 -7.27 -2.14 6.07
C ASN A 51 -7.55 -1.56 4.69
N TYR A 52 -8.84 -1.29 4.44
CA TYR A 52 -9.32 -0.76 3.18
C TYR A 52 -9.99 0.59 3.44
N ARG A 53 -9.68 1.58 2.61
CA ARG A 53 -10.33 2.88 2.62
C ARG A 53 -10.94 3.16 1.26
N TYR A 54 -12.11 3.81 1.26
CA TYR A 54 -12.84 4.20 0.05
C TYR A 54 -13.04 5.71 -0.05
N ASP A 55 -12.79 6.45 1.02
CA ASP A 55 -12.79 7.91 1.01
C ASP A 55 -11.68 8.44 0.09
N PHE A 56 -11.90 9.59 -0.53
CA PHE A 56 -10.84 10.26 -1.27
C PHE A 56 -9.76 10.78 -0.32
N ILE A 57 -8.51 10.40 -0.58
CA ILE A 57 -7.42 10.59 0.39
C ILE A 57 -6.61 11.85 0.09
N TYR A 58 -6.45 12.17 -1.20
CA TYR A 58 -5.48 13.17 -1.65
C TYR A 58 -6.07 14.18 -2.65
N THR A 59 -7.40 14.29 -2.74
CA THR A 59 -8.04 14.98 -3.87
C THR A 59 -8.24 16.49 -3.70
N ASN A 60 -7.81 17.13 -2.62
CA ASN A 60 -8.11 18.55 -2.36
C ASN A 60 -6.94 19.36 -1.81
N ASP A 61 -5.70 18.90 -1.96
CA ASP A 61 -4.54 19.63 -1.45
C ASP A 61 -3.50 19.81 -2.56
N ASP A 62 -3.45 21.02 -3.12
CA ASP A 62 -2.54 21.39 -4.22
C ASP A 62 -1.07 21.49 -3.75
N GLU A 63 -0.82 21.49 -2.43
CA GLU A 63 0.52 21.60 -1.84
C GLU A 63 1.07 20.24 -1.39
N LEU A 64 0.23 19.21 -1.28
CA LEU A 64 0.64 17.90 -0.78
C LEU A 64 1.53 17.17 -1.78
N LEU A 65 2.79 16.95 -1.42
CA LEU A 65 3.75 16.25 -2.27
C LEU A 65 3.76 14.74 -1.98
N PRO A 66 4.19 13.92 -2.96
CA PRO A 66 4.39 12.48 -2.74
C PRO A 66 5.30 12.15 -1.54
N ASP A 67 6.31 13.00 -1.28
CA ASP A 67 7.23 12.83 -0.15
C ASP A 67 6.54 13.05 1.20
N ASP A 68 5.58 13.97 1.29
CA ASP A 68 4.79 14.20 2.50
C ASP A 68 3.91 12.97 2.80
N ILE A 69 3.28 12.42 1.76
CA ILE A 69 2.49 11.20 1.85
C ILE A 69 3.35 10.03 2.34
N PHE A 70 4.57 9.92 1.79
CA PHE A 70 5.53 8.90 2.22
C PHE A 70 5.92 9.06 3.69
N ASN A 71 6.22 10.27 4.13
CA ASN A 71 6.61 10.54 5.52
C ASN A 71 5.48 10.17 6.50
N VAL A 72 4.24 10.55 6.19
CA VAL A 72 3.06 10.19 7.00
C VAL A 72 2.91 8.67 7.09
N TRP A 73 3.00 7.97 5.95
CA TRP A 73 2.94 6.51 5.94
C TRP A 73 4.09 5.86 6.72
N PHE A 74 5.31 6.39 6.60
CA PHE A 74 6.48 5.87 7.29
C PHE A 74 6.34 6.01 8.82
N GLU A 75 5.85 7.15 9.29
CA GLU A 75 5.54 7.35 10.72
C GLU A 75 4.46 6.38 11.22
N GLU A 76 3.41 6.15 10.43
CA GLU A 76 2.35 5.20 10.76
C GLU A 76 2.92 3.78 10.91
N VAL A 77 3.73 3.33 9.95
CA VAL A 77 4.39 2.02 10.00
C VAL A 77 5.30 1.89 11.22
N ASN A 78 6.07 2.92 11.55
CA ASN A 78 6.93 2.91 12.73
C ASN A 78 6.12 2.76 14.02
N ARG A 79 5.00 3.49 14.18
CA ARG A 79 4.11 3.35 15.34
C ARG A 79 3.52 1.95 15.43
N VAL A 80 3.09 1.39 14.29
CA VAL A 80 2.58 0.02 14.21
C VAL A 80 3.64 -0.96 14.70
N ILE A 81 4.87 -0.90 14.17
CA ILE A 81 5.97 -1.79 14.57
C ILE A 81 6.30 -1.66 16.06
N SER A 82 6.41 -0.44 16.60
CA SER A 82 6.68 -0.22 18.03
C SER A 82 5.63 -0.85 18.95
N ASN A 83 4.37 -0.89 18.53
CA ASN A 83 3.29 -1.52 19.31
C ASN A 83 3.38 -3.06 19.35
N PHE A 84 4.15 -3.70 18.47
CA PHE A 84 4.40 -5.15 18.49
C PHE A 84 5.67 -5.54 19.26
N GLU A 85 6.49 -4.57 19.68
CA GLU A 85 7.71 -4.80 20.47
C GLU A 85 7.48 -4.66 21.98
N THR A 86 6.28 -4.25 22.43
CA THR A 86 5.90 -4.29 23.84
C THR A 86 5.31 -5.67 24.21
N PRO A 87 5.81 -6.34 25.28
CA PRO A 87 5.27 -7.61 25.77
C PRO A 87 3.82 -7.54 26.23
#